data_AF-A0A348ZZC2-F1
#
_entry.id   AF-A0A348ZZC2-F1
#
_cell.length_a   1.000
_cell.length_b   1.000
_cell.length_c   1.000
_cell.angle_alpha   90.00
_cell.angle_beta   90.00
_cell.angle_gamma   90.00
#
_symmetry.space_group_name_H-M   'P 1'
#
loop_
_entity.id
_entity.type
_entity.pdbx_description
1 polymer ?
#
loop_
_entity_poly.entity_id
_entity_poly.type
_entity_poly.pdbx_seq_one_letter_code
_entity_poly.pdbx_strand_id
1 'polypeptide(L)'
;MGQVTRRLFLKASLVFGFLSALPLRAWGFFLRSLQVRTVERQDFMFDSKTGLIRWSKKGKTEPYRLVVDGLVNEPLSLSYTDLLDLPQVTQLSDFHCVEGWSVKDLRWSGFRFSEIVKKTKPKPEARYAIFHALGTTRSRPGGLDHYVESLPLARLLDPERECLLALSLEGKALTDQHGAPLRLISPYDLGYKGTKFLRKIEFSDRERPGWWTEANPIYPSEAPVPEDRLRKRPGMRL
;
A
#
# COMPACT_ATOMS: atom_id res chain seq x y z
N MET A 1 17.24 30.12 53.05
CA MET A 1 16.11 29.20 53.34
C MET A 1 15.33 29.01 52.04
N GLY A 2 15.19 27.86 51.41
CA GLY A 2 15.67 26.51 51.72
C GLY A 2 15.75 25.68 50.43
N GLN A 3 16.75 24.81 50.40
CA GLN A 3 16.84 23.63 49.56
C GLN A 3 15.59 22.75 49.78
N VAL A 4 15.14 21.96 48.82
CA VAL A 4 15.30 20.49 48.74
C VAL A 4 14.32 20.07 47.62
N THR A 5 14.70 19.36 46.55
CA THR A 5 14.74 17.90 46.56
C THR A 5 15.47 17.33 45.34
N ARG A 6 16.61 16.69 45.60
CA ARG A 6 17.12 15.54 44.85
C ARG A 6 16.04 14.46 44.76
N ARG A 7 15.29 14.36 43.65
CA ARG A 7 14.48 13.16 43.31
C ARG A 7 14.01 13.04 41.84
N LEU A 8 14.61 13.77 40.90
CA LEU A 8 14.35 13.61 39.46
C LEU A 8 15.62 13.27 38.66
N PHE A 9 16.45 12.38 39.20
CA PHE A 9 17.59 11.80 38.47
C PHE A 9 17.76 10.34 38.86
N LEU A 10 16.75 9.50 38.52
CA LEU A 10 16.84 8.03 38.51
C LEU A 10 15.60 7.40 37.88
N LYS A 11 15.26 7.82 36.65
CA LYS A 11 14.37 7.06 35.73
C LYS A 11 14.82 7.19 34.26
N ALA A 12 16.12 7.36 34.02
CA ALA A 12 16.68 7.56 32.68
C ALA A 12 17.61 6.41 32.21
N SER A 13 17.60 5.23 32.87
CA SER A 13 18.59 4.18 32.55
C SER A 13 18.06 2.73 32.53
N LEU A 14 16.76 2.51 32.34
CA LEU A 14 16.20 1.15 32.16
C LEU A 14 15.15 1.08 31.05
N VAL A 15 15.42 1.67 29.89
CA VAL A 15 14.69 1.35 28.63
C VAL A 15 15.64 1.13 27.44
N PHE A 16 16.96 1.30 27.64
CA PHE A 16 17.95 0.95 26.63
C PHE A 16 18.38 -0.51 26.79
N GLY A 17 17.77 -1.37 25.98
CA GLY A 17 18.31 -2.70 25.72
C GLY A 17 17.39 -3.87 26.09
N PHE A 18 16.16 -3.93 25.56
CA PHE A 18 15.41 -5.19 25.45
C PHE A 18 14.28 -5.11 24.39
N LEU A 19 14.60 -4.69 23.16
CA LEU A 19 13.63 -4.67 22.05
C LEU A 19 14.10 -5.38 20.78
N SER A 20 15.15 -6.20 20.86
CA SER A 20 15.63 -7.04 19.74
C SER A 20 15.26 -8.52 19.86
N ALA A 21 14.40 -8.91 20.80
CA ALA A 21 13.96 -10.30 20.94
C ALA A 21 12.51 -10.41 21.44
N LEU A 22 11.57 -9.79 20.73
CA LEU A 22 10.16 -10.16 20.87
C LEU A 22 9.92 -11.42 20.03
N PRO A 23 9.35 -12.51 20.61
CA PRO A 23 9.07 -13.72 19.87
C PRO A 23 8.16 -13.41 18.67
N LEU A 24 8.33 -14.12 17.54
CA LEU A 24 7.55 -13.93 16.29
C LEU A 24 6.03 -13.78 16.51
N ARG A 25 5.50 -14.36 17.58
CA ARG A 25 4.09 -14.24 18.01
C ARG A 25 3.70 -12.82 18.46
N ALA A 26 4.58 -12.11 19.17
CA ALA A 26 4.35 -10.73 19.61
C ALA A 26 4.44 -9.74 18.44
N TRP A 27 5.34 -9.98 17.47
CA TRP A 27 5.38 -9.23 16.21
C TRP A 27 4.09 -9.44 15.39
N GLY A 28 3.60 -10.68 15.32
CA GLY A 28 2.32 -11.01 14.69
C GLY A 28 1.09 -10.36 15.35
N PHE A 29 1.15 -10.06 16.65
CA PHE A 29 0.10 -9.31 17.36
C PHE A 29 0.17 -7.80 17.06
N PHE A 30 1.38 -7.24 17.01
CA PHE A 30 1.60 -5.83 16.66
C PHE A 30 1.19 -5.52 15.20
N LEU A 31 1.47 -6.42 14.26
CA LEU A 31 1.00 -6.29 12.87
C LEU A 31 -0.54 -6.33 12.76
N ARG A 32 -1.23 -7.08 13.64
CA ARG A 32 -2.70 -7.11 13.70
C ARG A 32 -3.32 -5.82 14.23
N SER A 33 -2.60 -5.06 15.07
CA SER A 33 -3.08 -3.77 15.59
C SER A 33 -2.92 -2.60 14.63
N LEU A 34 -2.14 -2.77 13.55
CA LEU A 34 -1.89 -1.73 12.54
C LEU A 34 -2.99 -1.72 11.46
N GLN A 35 -4.25 -1.57 11.89
CA GLN A 35 -5.38 -1.38 10.99
C GLN A 35 -5.33 0.00 10.32
N VAL A 36 -4.52 0.15 9.27
CA VAL A 36 -4.70 1.25 8.32
C VAL A 36 -5.95 0.93 7.52
N ARG A 37 -7.11 1.45 7.93
CA ARG A 37 -8.37 1.25 7.20
C ARG A 37 -8.36 2.11 5.94
N THR A 38 -7.88 1.55 4.83
CA THR A 38 -7.97 2.17 3.49
C THR A 38 -9.41 2.11 2.95
N VAL A 39 -10.21 1.13 3.39
CA VAL A 39 -11.63 1.02 3.05
C VAL A 39 -12.43 0.95 4.34
N GLU A 40 -13.40 1.85 4.51
CA GLU A 40 -14.21 1.97 5.73
C GLU A 40 -15.26 0.86 5.88
N ARG A 41 -15.57 0.15 4.78
CA ARG A 41 -16.41 -1.05 4.74
C ARG A 41 -15.74 -2.14 3.90
N GLN A 42 -15.08 -3.08 4.57
CA GLN A 42 -14.68 -4.31 3.93
C GLN A 42 -15.89 -5.25 3.91
N ASP A 43 -16.68 -5.21 2.83
CA ASP A 43 -17.88 -6.02 2.62
C ASP A 43 -17.61 -7.26 1.76
N PHE A 44 -16.34 -7.67 1.69
CA PHE A 44 -15.88 -8.86 1.01
C PHE A 44 -14.72 -9.52 1.75
N MET A 45 -14.47 -10.79 1.43
CA MET A 45 -13.28 -11.54 1.83
C MET A 45 -12.61 -12.14 0.60
N PHE A 46 -11.29 -12.23 0.61
CA PHE A 46 -10.53 -12.92 -0.44
C PHE A 46 -9.94 -14.24 0.07
N ASP A 47 -10.10 -15.31 -0.72
CA ASP A 47 -9.49 -16.60 -0.47
C ASP A 47 -8.33 -16.83 -1.45
N SER A 48 -7.10 -16.73 -0.94
CA SER A 48 -5.88 -16.89 -1.74
C SER A 48 -5.63 -18.30 -2.26
N LYS A 49 -6.29 -19.32 -1.70
CA LYS A 49 -6.16 -20.69 -2.21
C LYS A 49 -6.99 -20.91 -3.47
N THR A 50 -8.12 -20.22 -3.57
CA THR A 50 -9.07 -20.40 -4.68
C THR A 50 -9.09 -19.21 -5.64
N GLY A 51 -8.51 -18.07 -5.25
CA GLY A 51 -8.56 -16.83 -6.03
C GLY A 51 -9.96 -16.19 -6.06
N LEU A 52 -10.85 -16.57 -5.13
CA LEU A 52 -12.24 -16.13 -5.10
C LEU A 52 -12.46 -14.99 -4.12
N ILE A 53 -13.31 -14.05 -4.51
CA ILE A 53 -13.91 -13.03 -3.66
C ILE A 53 -15.28 -13.53 -3.21
N ARG A 54 -15.56 -13.43 -1.89
CA ARG A 54 -16.88 -13.67 -1.30
C ARG A 54 -17.46 -12.36 -0.81
N TRP A 55 -18.61 -11.96 -1.35
CA TRP A 55 -19.28 -10.71 -0.99
C TRP A 55 -20.30 -10.89 0.12
N SER A 56 -20.15 -10.14 1.22
CA SER A 56 -20.97 -10.25 2.43
C SER A 56 -22.45 -9.89 2.19
N LYS A 57 -22.73 -8.89 1.35
CA LYS A 57 -24.08 -8.36 1.15
C LYS A 57 -24.96 -9.14 0.16
N LYS A 58 -24.41 -10.13 -0.56
CA LYS A 58 -25.13 -10.81 -1.66
C LYS A 58 -24.95 -12.33 -1.70
N GLY A 59 -24.13 -12.91 -0.81
CA GLY A 59 -23.74 -14.33 -0.92
C GLY A 59 -23.06 -14.68 -2.24
N LYS A 60 -22.65 -13.66 -3.01
CA LYS A 60 -22.05 -13.82 -4.33
C LYS A 60 -20.58 -14.18 -4.15
N THR A 61 -20.16 -15.23 -4.82
CA THR A 61 -18.75 -15.61 -4.95
C THR A 61 -18.33 -15.45 -6.40
N GLU A 62 -17.18 -14.84 -6.65
CA GLU A 62 -16.65 -14.67 -8.01
C GLU A 62 -15.12 -14.68 -8.03
N PRO A 63 -14.48 -15.07 -9.15
CA PRO A 63 -13.03 -14.99 -9.27
C PRO A 63 -12.55 -13.54 -9.24
N TYR A 64 -11.47 -13.29 -8.52
CA TYR A 64 -10.79 -12.00 -8.57
C TYR A 64 -10.20 -11.78 -9.97
N ARG A 65 -10.31 -10.53 -10.45
CA ARG A 65 -9.56 -10.05 -11.60
C ARG A 65 -9.04 -8.63 -11.38
N LEU A 66 -7.81 -8.39 -11.81
CA LEU A 66 -7.24 -7.07 -12.02
C LEU A 66 -7.56 -6.61 -13.43
N VAL A 67 -8.32 -5.52 -13.57
CA VAL A 67 -8.59 -4.89 -14.86
C VAL A 67 -7.57 -3.78 -15.11
N VAL A 68 -7.03 -3.70 -16.32
CA VAL A 68 -6.17 -2.58 -16.73
C VAL A 68 -6.67 -1.99 -18.03
N ASP A 69 -6.97 -0.69 -18.02
CA ASP A 69 -7.58 0.04 -19.15
C ASP A 69 -7.14 1.52 -19.19
N GLY A 70 -7.93 2.35 -19.89
CA GLY A 70 -7.65 3.78 -20.09
C GLY A 70 -6.78 4.02 -21.32
N LEU A 71 -5.74 4.84 -21.16
CA LEU A 71 -4.76 5.17 -22.20
C LEU A 71 -3.74 4.04 -22.41
N VAL A 72 -4.23 2.88 -22.84
CA VAL A 72 -3.44 1.70 -23.20
C VAL A 72 -3.80 1.21 -24.60
N ASN A 73 -2.87 0.53 -25.27
CA ASN A 73 -3.14 -0.11 -26.56
C ASN A 73 -3.72 -1.52 -26.40
N GLU A 74 -3.34 -2.22 -25.33
CA GLU A 74 -3.75 -3.60 -25.05
C GLU A 74 -4.41 -3.66 -23.65
N PRO A 75 -5.71 -3.33 -23.52
CA PRO A 75 -6.41 -3.49 -22.25
C PRO A 75 -6.45 -4.97 -21.85
N LEU A 76 -6.37 -5.26 -20.55
CA LEU A 76 -6.28 -6.64 -20.07
C LEU A 76 -7.08 -6.89 -18.79
N SER A 77 -7.32 -8.17 -18.51
CA SER A 77 -7.95 -8.63 -17.28
C SER A 77 -7.23 -9.88 -16.77
N LEU A 78 -6.41 -9.73 -15.72
CA LEU A 78 -5.62 -10.82 -15.13
C LEU A 78 -6.38 -11.45 -13.97
N SER A 79 -6.47 -12.78 -13.97
CA SER A 79 -6.89 -13.55 -12.79
C SER A 79 -5.83 -13.50 -11.69
N TYR A 80 -6.18 -13.92 -10.47
CA TYR A 80 -5.21 -14.04 -9.39
C TYR A 80 -4.03 -14.96 -9.76
N THR A 81 -4.28 -16.08 -10.45
CA THR A 81 -3.23 -16.99 -10.92
C THR A 81 -2.30 -16.31 -11.92
N ASP A 82 -2.85 -15.57 -12.89
CA ASP A 82 -2.03 -14.83 -13.86
C ASP A 82 -1.08 -13.83 -13.18
N LEU A 83 -1.51 -13.24 -12.05
CA LEU A 83 -0.65 -12.33 -11.27
C LEU A 83 0.48 -13.06 -10.54
N LEU A 84 0.23 -14.28 -10.06
CA LEU A 84 1.26 -15.12 -9.43
C LEU A 84 2.30 -15.59 -10.44
N ASP A 85 1.90 -15.79 -11.71
CA ASP A 85 2.77 -16.24 -12.80
C ASP A 85 3.63 -15.11 -13.41
N LEU A 86 3.38 -13.84 -13.05
CA LEU A 86 4.27 -12.74 -13.42
C LEU A 86 5.66 -12.89 -12.77
N PRO A 87 6.73 -12.31 -13.35
CA PRO A 87 8.05 -12.30 -12.73
C PRO A 87 8.01 -11.70 -11.31
N GLN A 88 8.15 -12.57 -10.31
CA GLN A 88 8.05 -12.18 -8.90
C GLN A 88 9.38 -11.58 -8.40
N VAL A 89 9.26 -10.57 -7.54
CA VAL A 89 10.37 -9.99 -6.80
C VAL A 89 10.00 -9.89 -5.32
N THR A 90 11.00 -10.02 -4.46
CA THR A 90 10.86 -9.80 -3.02
C THR A 90 11.74 -8.61 -2.62
N GLN A 91 11.19 -7.68 -1.85
CA GLN A 91 11.94 -6.53 -1.32
C GLN A 91 11.63 -6.29 0.16
N LEU A 92 12.60 -5.69 0.86
CA LEU A 92 12.38 -5.11 2.17
C LEU A 92 12.09 -3.63 2.00
N SER A 93 10.95 -3.18 2.52
CA SER A 93 10.57 -1.77 2.47
C SER A 93 9.92 -1.33 3.75
N ASP A 94 10.03 -0.04 4.02
CA ASP A 94 9.37 0.58 5.16
C ASP A 94 7.98 1.06 4.74
N PHE A 95 7.06 1.09 5.70
CA PHE A 95 5.74 1.67 5.57
C PHE A 95 5.63 2.88 6.48
N HIS A 96 5.19 4.03 5.94
CA HIS A 96 5.13 5.29 6.66
C HIS A 96 3.69 5.82 6.68
N CYS A 97 3.05 5.84 7.85
CA CYS A 97 1.71 6.41 7.97
C CYS A 97 1.78 7.95 8.00
N VAL A 98 0.74 8.59 7.49
CA VAL A 98 0.53 10.04 7.63
C VAL A 98 0.38 10.46 9.08
N GLU A 99 -0.10 9.56 9.95
CA GLU A 99 -0.24 9.75 11.40
C GLU A 99 1.10 9.70 12.16
N GLY A 100 2.23 9.74 11.46
CA GLY A 100 3.57 9.86 12.05
C GLY A 100 4.25 8.53 12.43
N TRP A 101 3.52 7.42 12.53
CA TRP A 101 4.12 6.11 12.82
C TRP A 101 4.66 5.41 11.57
N SER A 102 5.64 4.52 11.75
CA SER A 102 6.25 3.75 10.66
C SER A 102 6.49 2.30 11.07
N VAL A 103 6.52 1.41 10.08
CA VAL A 103 6.85 -0.02 10.27
C VAL A 103 7.99 -0.34 9.32
N LYS A 104 9.11 -0.80 9.87
CA LYS A 104 10.33 -1.03 9.11
C LYS A 104 10.44 -2.48 8.67
N ASP A 105 11.26 -2.70 7.64
CA ASP A 105 11.72 -4.03 7.21
C ASP A 105 10.59 -5.01 6.86
N LEU A 106 9.51 -4.50 6.24
CA LEU A 106 8.43 -5.35 5.75
C LEU A 106 8.88 -6.05 4.47
N ARG A 107 8.82 -7.39 4.48
CA ARG A 107 9.18 -8.24 3.35
C ARG A 107 7.98 -8.45 2.44
N TRP A 108 7.86 -7.59 1.44
CA TRP A 108 6.83 -7.68 0.41
C TRP A 108 7.29 -8.56 -0.75
N SER A 109 6.39 -9.36 -1.32
CA SER A 109 6.62 -9.98 -2.63
C SER A 109 5.44 -9.80 -3.57
N GLY A 110 5.75 -9.69 -4.85
CA GLY A 110 4.79 -9.42 -5.92
C GLY A 110 5.55 -9.14 -7.21
N PHE A 111 5.03 -8.25 -8.05
CA PHE A 111 5.65 -7.93 -9.33
C PHE A 111 5.78 -6.41 -9.55
N ARG A 112 6.73 -6.02 -10.40
CA ARG A 112 7.01 -4.61 -10.72
C ARG A 112 5.89 -4.03 -11.59
N PHE A 113 5.62 -2.73 -11.44
CA PHE A 113 4.64 -2.03 -12.30
C PHE A 113 5.02 -2.08 -13.80
N SER A 114 6.31 -2.22 -14.10
CA SER A 114 6.81 -2.44 -15.46
C SER A 114 6.18 -3.66 -16.16
N GLU A 115 5.78 -4.70 -15.42
CA GLU A 115 5.13 -5.87 -16.01
C GLU A 115 3.73 -5.54 -16.54
N ILE A 116 3.01 -4.61 -15.89
CA ILE A 116 1.74 -4.09 -16.41
C ILE A 116 2.00 -3.30 -17.69
N VAL A 117 2.97 -2.38 -17.67
CA VAL A 117 3.32 -1.53 -18.82
C VAL A 117 3.74 -2.37 -20.03
N LYS A 118 4.55 -3.41 -19.84
CA LYS A 118 4.97 -4.32 -20.93
C LYS A 118 3.77 -4.99 -21.59
N LYS A 119 2.78 -5.43 -20.80
CA LYS A 119 1.60 -6.15 -21.30
C LYS A 119 0.54 -5.22 -21.90
N THR A 120 0.40 -3.99 -21.41
CA THR A 120 -0.68 -3.09 -21.86
C THR A 120 -0.25 -2.08 -22.91
N LYS A 121 1.06 -1.85 -23.05
CA LYS A 121 1.65 -0.87 -23.98
C LYS A 121 0.92 0.49 -23.88
N PRO A 122 1.08 1.23 -22.77
CA PRO A 122 0.46 2.54 -22.58
C PRO A 122 0.67 3.48 -23.76
N LYS A 123 -0.32 4.32 -24.05
CA LYS A 123 -0.21 5.32 -25.11
C LYS A 123 0.82 6.40 -24.76
N PRO A 124 1.44 7.06 -25.75
CA PRO A 124 2.48 8.09 -25.51
C PRO A 124 2.02 9.27 -24.64
N GLU A 125 0.72 9.55 -24.58
CA GLU A 125 0.10 10.60 -23.76
C GLU A 125 -0.21 10.16 -22.31
N ALA A 126 -0.10 8.87 -21.97
CA ALA A 126 -0.34 8.41 -20.59
C ALA A 126 0.73 8.97 -19.64
N ARG A 127 0.30 9.58 -18.53
CA ARG A 127 1.17 10.22 -17.53
C ARG A 127 0.95 9.69 -16.12
N TYR A 128 -0.24 9.16 -15.84
CA TYR A 128 -0.65 8.67 -14.52
C TYR A 128 -1.25 7.28 -14.62
N ALA A 129 -1.14 6.54 -13.52
CA ALA A 129 -1.96 5.36 -13.26
C ALA A 129 -2.90 5.66 -12.09
N ILE A 130 -4.19 5.43 -12.30
CA ILE A 130 -5.25 5.58 -11.31
C ILE A 130 -5.61 4.18 -10.80
N PHE A 131 -5.44 3.98 -9.50
CA PHE A 131 -5.68 2.74 -8.79
C PHE A 131 -7.05 2.78 -8.14
N HIS A 132 -7.88 1.78 -8.40
CA HIS A 132 -9.21 1.65 -7.82
C HIS A 132 -9.28 0.40 -6.95
N ALA A 133 -9.71 0.58 -5.70
CA ALA A 133 -9.92 -0.53 -4.77
C ALA A 133 -11.27 -1.25 -4.99
N LEU A 134 -11.32 -2.51 -4.56
CA LEU A 134 -12.56 -3.24 -4.30
C LEU A 134 -13.28 -2.67 -3.08
N GLY A 135 -14.60 -2.88 -3.04
CA GLY A 135 -15.47 -2.48 -1.94
C GLY A 135 -15.89 -1.02 -2.01
N THR A 136 -16.71 -0.61 -1.05
CA THR A 136 -17.24 0.75 -0.97
C THR A 136 -16.75 1.48 0.28
N THR A 137 -16.69 2.79 0.23
CA THR A 137 -16.43 3.66 1.39
C THR A 137 -17.75 4.14 1.99
N ARG A 138 -17.77 4.58 3.26
CA ARG A 138 -19.01 5.10 3.87
C ARG A 138 -19.27 6.51 3.42
N SER A 139 -18.22 7.33 3.37
CA SER A 139 -18.26 8.67 2.78
C SER A 139 -17.97 8.61 1.27
N ARG A 140 -18.40 9.65 0.56
CA ARG A 140 -18.19 9.84 -0.89
C ARG A 140 -17.47 11.16 -1.20
N PRO A 141 -16.26 11.39 -0.66
CA PRO A 141 -15.50 12.62 -0.89
C PRO A 141 -15.20 12.77 -2.39
N GLY A 142 -15.36 13.97 -2.96
CA GLY A 142 -15.22 14.18 -4.41
C GLY A 142 -16.15 13.30 -5.26
N GLY A 143 -17.23 12.75 -4.69
CA GLY A 143 -18.13 11.80 -5.36
C GLY A 143 -17.62 10.35 -5.42
N LEU A 144 -16.43 10.05 -4.89
CA LEU A 144 -15.76 8.75 -4.93
C LEU A 144 -16.38 7.76 -3.92
N ASP A 145 -16.95 6.65 -4.39
CA ASP A 145 -17.57 5.63 -3.51
C ASP A 145 -16.71 4.44 -3.15
N HIS A 146 -15.48 4.46 -3.59
CA HIS A 146 -14.47 3.48 -3.29
C HIS A 146 -13.14 4.21 -3.17
N TYR A 147 -12.15 3.54 -2.59
CA TYR A 147 -10.83 4.11 -2.52
C TYR A 147 -10.24 4.22 -3.92
N VAL A 148 -9.85 5.43 -4.30
CA VAL A 148 -9.17 5.76 -5.54
C VAL A 148 -7.89 6.48 -5.18
N GLU A 149 -6.82 6.22 -5.92
CA GLU A 149 -5.58 6.95 -5.78
C GLU A 149 -4.86 7.04 -7.12
N SER A 150 -4.04 8.08 -7.34
CA SER A 150 -3.28 8.18 -8.59
C SER A 150 -1.81 8.48 -8.33
N LEU A 151 -0.93 7.88 -9.13
CA LEU A 151 0.50 8.15 -9.10
C LEU A 151 1.02 8.41 -10.52
N PRO A 152 1.99 9.32 -10.70
CA PRO A 152 2.69 9.49 -11.97
C PRO A 152 3.37 8.19 -12.41
N LEU A 153 3.30 7.86 -13.70
CA LEU A 153 3.99 6.70 -14.28
C LEU A 153 5.50 6.78 -14.07
N ALA A 154 6.07 8.00 -14.14
CA ALA A 154 7.47 8.22 -13.87
C ALA A 154 7.88 7.73 -12.47
N ARG A 155 7.04 7.95 -11.44
CA ARG A 155 7.32 7.48 -10.08
C ARG A 155 7.17 5.96 -9.95
N LEU A 156 6.16 5.39 -10.60
CA LEU A 156 5.89 3.94 -10.58
C LEU A 156 6.96 3.12 -11.31
N LEU A 157 7.61 3.72 -12.31
CA LEU A 157 8.62 3.09 -13.15
C LEU A 157 10.06 3.41 -12.72
N ASP A 158 10.24 4.36 -11.80
CA ASP A 158 11.53 4.70 -11.22
C ASP A 158 12.05 3.52 -10.37
N PRO A 159 13.17 2.87 -10.75
CA PRO A 159 13.75 1.77 -10.00
C PRO A 159 14.16 2.16 -8.57
N GLU A 160 14.54 3.43 -8.35
CA GLU A 160 15.00 3.92 -7.04
C GLU A 160 13.85 4.05 -6.05
N ARG A 161 12.62 4.26 -6.54
CA ARG A 161 11.41 4.30 -5.72
C ARG A 161 10.88 2.93 -5.33
N GLU A 162 11.33 1.88 -6.01
CA GLU A 162 10.96 0.48 -5.71
C GLU A 162 9.46 0.21 -5.57
N CYS A 163 8.64 0.85 -6.41
CA CYS A 163 7.21 0.56 -6.42
C CYS A 163 6.95 -0.92 -6.75
N LEU A 164 5.95 -1.51 -6.07
CA LEU A 164 5.62 -2.92 -6.17
C LEU A 164 4.11 -3.14 -6.09
N LEU A 165 3.59 -4.04 -6.92
CA LEU A 165 2.25 -4.59 -6.77
C LEU A 165 2.36 -5.91 -5.99
N ALA A 166 2.10 -5.84 -4.69
CA ALA A 166 2.35 -6.91 -3.73
C ALA A 166 1.18 -7.91 -3.64
N LEU A 167 1.52 -9.20 -3.62
CA LEU A 167 0.63 -10.34 -3.44
C LEU A 167 0.88 -11.06 -2.11
N SER A 168 2.05 -10.84 -1.50
CA SER A 168 2.43 -11.44 -0.22
C SER A 168 3.18 -10.48 0.71
N LEU A 169 3.09 -10.76 2.01
CA LEU A 169 3.82 -10.10 3.08
C LEU A 169 4.38 -11.18 4.01
N GLU A 170 5.67 -11.11 4.33
CA GLU A 170 6.37 -12.08 5.18
C GLU A 170 6.22 -13.54 4.72
N GLY A 171 6.33 -13.75 3.41
CA GLY A 171 6.26 -15.08 2.79
C GLY A 171 4.86 -15.71 2.78
N LYS A 172 3.82 -14.95 3.16
CA LYS A 172 2.43 -15.40 3.16
C LYS A 172 1.58 -14.52 2.28
N ALA A 173 0.61 -15.11 1.58
CA ALA A 173 -0.38 -14.35 0.81
C ALA A 173 -0.99 -13.25 1.69
N LEU A 174 -1.28 -12.10 1.08
CA LEU A 174 -1.88 -10.98 1.82
C LEU A 174 -3.15 -11.46 2.54
N THR A 175 -3.31 -11.00 3.77
CA THR A 175 -4.61 -11.08 4.43
C THR A 175 -5.46 -9.90 4.01
N ASP A 176 -6.77 -10.03 4.16
CA ASP A 176 -7.72 -8.94 4.00
C ASP A 176 -7.27 -7.65 4.70
N GLN A 177 -6.80 -7.73 5.95
CA GLN A 177 -6.30 -6.56 6.70
C GLN A 177 -5.13 -5.84 6.01
N HIS A 178 -4.31 -6.59 5.27
CA HIS A 178 -3.16 -6.08 4.55
C HIS A 178 -3.47 -5.72 3.10
N GLY A 179 -4.74 -5.84 2.65
CA GLY A 179 -5.19 -5.39 1.34
C GLY A 179 -5.21 -6.47 0.26
N ALA A 180 -5.40 -7.73 0.64
CA ALA A 180 -5.56 -8.84 -0.31
C ALA A 180 -6.67 -8.56 -1.33
N PRO A 181 -6.59 -9.07 -2.57
CA PRO A 181 -5.52 -9.93 -3.09
C PRO A 181 -4.25 -9.19 -3.51
N LEU A 182 -4.35 -7.90 -3.82
CA LEU A 182 -3.30 -7.11 -4.44
C LEU A 182 -3.22 -5.72 -3.81
N ARG A 183 -2.00 -5.29 -3.48
CA ARG A 183 -1.75 -3.98 -2.87
C ARG A 183 -0.63 -3.24 -3.59
N LEU A 184 -0.81 -1.94 -3.82
CA LEU A 184 0.28 -1.06 -4.19
C LEU A 184 1.17 -0.76 -2.98
N ILE A 185 2.47 -0.96 -3.14
CA ILE A 185 3.52 -0.56 -2.22
C ILE A 185 4.32 0.56 -2.89
N SER A 186 4.32 1.74 -2.28
CA SER A 186 5.18 2.87 -2.63
C SER A 186 5.95 3.30 -1.37
N PRO A 187 7.18 2.82 -1.16
CA PRO A 187 7.94 3.04 0.07
C PRO A 187 8.29 4.52 0.35
N TYR A 188 8.30 5.35 -0.70
CA TYR A 188 8.70 6.76 -0.64
C TYR A 188 7.51 7.72 -0.54
N ASP A 189 6.29 7.19 -0.58
CA ASP A 189 5.07 7.96 -0.38
C ASP A 189 4.36 7.51 0.91
N LEU A 190 3.59 8.41 1.51
CA LEU A 190 2.82 8.13 2.71
C LEU A 190 1.76 7.07 2.44
N GLY A 191 1.44 6.31 3.48
CA GLY A 191 0.73 5.04 3.39
C GLY A 191 -0.66 5.07 2.73
N TYR A 192 -1.29 6.25 2.62
CA TYR A 192 -2.54 6.39 1.88
C TYR A 192 -2.33 6.21 0.36
N LYS A 193 -1.15 6.54 -0.19
CA LYS A 193 -0.83 6.25 -1.60
C LYS A 193 -0.80 4.74 -1.91
N GLY A 194 -0.51 3.90 -0.91
CA GLY A 194 -0.43 2.44 -1.03
C GLY A 194 -1.79 1.75 -1.08
N THR A 195 -2.50 1.89 -2.20
CA THR A 195 -3.86 1.35 -2.43
C THR A 195 -3.97 -0.14 -2.11
N LYS A 196 -4.86 -0.47 -1.18
CA LYS A 196 -5.24 -1.85 -0.83
C LYS A 196 -6.36 -2.37 -1.73
N PHE A 197 -6.50 -3.69 -1.80
CA PHE A 197 -7.63 -4.35 -2.48
C PHE A 197 -7.74 -3.96 -3.96
N LEU A 198 -6.60 -3.79 -4.64
CA LEU A 198 -6.56 -3.23 -5.98
C LEU A 198 -7.40 -4.05 -6.97
N ARG A 199 -8.36 -3.40 -7.62
CA ARG A 199 -9.27 -3.99 -8.61
C ARG A 199 -8.91 -3.59 -10.03
N LYS A 200 -8.55 -2.33 -10.20
CA LYS A 200 -8.41 -1.71 -11.50
C LYS A 200 -7.25 -0.72 -11.50
N ILE A 201 -6.50 -0.71 -12.60
CA ILE A 201 -5.51 0.31 -12.93
C ILE A 201 -5.98 0.98 -14.23
N GLU A 202 -6.22 2.29 -14.17
CA GLU A 202 -6.62 3.09 -15.33
C GLU A 202 -5.48 4.04 -15.71
N PHE A 203 -4.98 3.95 -16.94
CA PHE A 203 -3.96 4.87 -17.43
C PHE A 203 -4.62 6.17 -17.90
N SER A 204 -4.07 7.31 -17.48
CA SER A 204 -4.64 8.65 -17.71
C SER A 204 -3.55 9.65 -18.09
N ASP A 205 -3.91 10.70 -18.83
CA ASP A 205 -3.05 11.85 -19.16
C ASP A 205 -3.01 12.87 -18.00
N ARG A 206 -3.98 12.79 -17.09
CA ARG A 206 -4.18 13.70 -15.97
C ARG A 206 -4.20 12.95 -14.64
N GLU A 207 -3.71 13.65 -13.62
CA GLU A 207 -3.87 13.23 -12.23
C GLU A 207 -5.34 13.20 -11.84
N ARG A 208 -5.68 12.30 -10.92
CA ARG A 208 -6.98 12.29 -10.24
C ARG A 208 -6.74 12.41 -8.74
N PRO A 209 -7.31 13.41 -8.06
CA PRO A 209 -7.26 13.48 -6.61
C PRO A 209 -7.76 12.16 -5.99
N GLY A 210 -6.94 11.61 -5.10
CA GLY A 210 -7.25 10.37 -4.40
C GLY A 210 -8.34 10.58 -3.35
N TRP A 211 -8.96 9.47 -2.93
CA TRP A 211 -10.03 9.46 -1.93
C TRP A 211 -9.59 10.13 -0.62
N TRP A 212 -8.35 9.90 -0.17
CA TRP A 212 -7.86 10.49 1.08
C TRP A 212 -7.66 12.00 0.97
N THR A 213 -7.13 12.49 -0.15
CA THR A 213 -6.94 13.92 -0.43
C THR A 213 -8.30 14.63 -0.55
N GLU A 214 -9.26 14.02 -1.21
CA GLU A 214 -10.64 14.54 -1.29
C GLU A 214 -11.32 14.59 0.08
N ALA A 215 -11.09 13.58 0.94
CA ALA A 215 -11.64 13.56 2.29
C ALA A 215 -10.95 14.53 3.25
N ASN A 216 -9.66 14.78 3.04
CA ASN A 216 -8.80 15.56 3.92
C ASN A 216 -7.87 16.47 3.10
N PRO A 217 -8.35 17.60 2.58
CA PRO A 217 -7.62 18.46 1.65
C PRO A 217 -6.33 19.11 2.21
N ILE A 218 -6.08 18.93 3.51
CA ILE A 218 -4.82 19.34 4.16
C ILE A 218 -3.64 18.44 3.76
N TYR A 219 -3.89 17.22 3.28
CA TYR A 219 -2.85 16.29 2.87
C TYR A 219 -2.59 16.38 1.36
N PRO A 220 -1.33 16.58 0.94
CA PRO A 220 -1.01 16.80 -0.48
C PRO A 220 -1.15 15.51 -1.29
N SER A 221 -1.55 15.61 -2.56
CA SER A 221 -1.69 14.42 -3.42
C SER A 221 -0.35 13.71 -3.65
N GLU A 222 0.75 14.45 -3.74
CA GLU A 222 2.08 13.86 -3.93
C GLU A 222 2.57 13.04 -2.74
N ALA A 223 2.12 13.39 -1.54
CA ALA A 223 2.29 12.61 -0.32
C ALA A 223 3.72 12.07 -0.02
N PRO A 224 4.82 12.81 -0.23
CA PRO A 224 6.15 12.26 -0.01
C PRO A 224 6.36 11.91 1.47
N VAL A 225 7.11 10.84 1.73
CA VAL A 225 7.62 10.57 3.08
C VAL A 225 8.71 11.60 3.41
N PRO A 226 8.64 12.26 4.59
CA PRO A 226 9.72 13.13 5.06
C PRO A 226 11.09 12.43 5.07
N GLU A 227 12.13 13.13 4.65
CA GLU A 227 13.48 12.56 4.47
C GLU A 227 14.05 11.92 5.75
N ASP A 228 13.74 12.49 6.91
CA ASP A 228 14.17 11.98 8.22
C ASP A 228 13.56 10.63 8.58
N ARG A 229 12.45 10.27 7.93
CA ARG A 229 11.75 8.98 8.10
C ARG A 229 12.19 7.94 7.07
N LEU A 230 12.77 8.35 5.94
CA LEU A 230 13.19 7.45 4.88
C LEU A 230 14.35 6.55 5.32
N ARG A 231 14.36 5.33 4.78
CA ARG A 231 15.50 4.43 4.92
C ARG A 231 16.74 5.07 4.28
N LYS A 232 17.80 5.27 5.07
CA LYS A 232 19.11 5.69 4.55
C LYS A 232 19.73 4.57 3.73
N ARG A 233 19.88 4.78 2.42
CA ARG A 233 20.62 3.88 1.53
C ARG A 233 21.99 4.45 1.21
N PRO A 234 23.06 3.65 1.25
CA PRO A 234 24.34 4.07 0.69
C PRO A 234 24.17 4.37 -0.81
N GLY A 235 24.48 5.61 -1.24
CA GLY A 235 24.59 5.98 -2.66
C GLY A 235 23.32 6.44 -3.38
N MET A 236 22.17 6.51 -2.72
CA MET A 236 20.95 7.10 -3.30
C MET A 236 21.08 8.63 -3.33
N ARG A 237 21.01 9.24 -4.51
CA ARG A 237 20.90 10.70 -4.65
C ARG A 237 19.43 11.07 -4.41
N LEU A 238 19.18 11.86 -3.38
CA LEU A 238 17.86 12.44 -3.11
C LEU A 238 17.55 13.54 -4.14
#